data_AF-A0A968KP49-F1
#
_entry.id   AF-A0A968KP49-F1
#
_cell.length_a   1.000
_cell.length_b   1.000
_cell.length_c   1.000
_cell.angle_alpha   90.00
_cell.angle_beta   90.00
_cell.angle_gamma   90.00
#
_symmetry.space_group_name_H-M   'P 1'
#
loop_
_entity.id
_entity.type
_entity.pdbx_description
1 polymer ?
#
loop_
_entity_poly.entity_id
_entity_poly.type
_entity_poly.pdbx_seq_one_letter_code
_entity_poly.pdbx_strand_id
1 'polypeptide(L)'
;MIIVMNPDATPEQIQAVEDKIEKLGYKPHEISGVERKVIGAVGDERGKDRLQSIEAMPGVESVFPILKPYKLASREVHPQNSVIHVNGVPIGDQEIAIIAGPCSVESQDQLMTTALAVKEAGANLLRGGAYKPRTSPYSFQGLAEDGLKLLAEAKKETGLPIVTEVMNPREVDLVAHYADVLQVGARNVQNFSLLKELGKARKPILLKRGMMTTIKEFLMSAE
;
A
#
# COMPACT_ATOMS: atom_id res chain seq x y z
N MET A 1 20.63 1.45 -12.13
CA MET A 1 19.81 0.86 -13.21
C MET A 1 20.70 0.01 -14.10
N ILE A 2 20.15 -0.92 -14.85
CA ILE A 2 20.82 -1.66 -15.92
C ILE A 2 20.31 -1.10 -17.24
N ILE A 3 21.20 -0.63 -18.09
CA ILE A 3 20.90 -0.18 -19.45
C ILE A 3 21.40 -1.27 -20.40
N VAL A 4 20.51 -1.84 -21.20
CA VAL A 4 20.85 -2.82 -22.22
C VAL A 4 20.98 -2.08 -23.55
N MET A 5 22.14 -2.19 -24.19
CA MET A 5 22.39 -1.59 -25.50
C MET A 5 21.93 -2.55 -26.61
N ASN A 6 21.51 -1.98 -27.76
CA ASN A 6 21.27 -2.76 -28.97
C ASN A 6 22.55 -3.51 -29.39
N PRO A 7 22.45 -4.70 -30.00
CA PRO A 7 23.62 -5.48 -30.43
C PRO A 7 24.55 -4.73 -31.41
N ASP A 8 23.97 -3.84 -32.21
CA ASP A 8 24.63 -3.02 -33.23
C ASP A 8 24.96 -1.59 -32.76
N ALA A 9 24.83 -1.30 -31.46
CA ALA A 9 25.10 0.02 -30.90
C ALA A 9 26.56 0.45 -31.15
N THR A 10 26.74 1.64 -31.71
CA THR A 10 28.07 2.14 -32.05
C THR A 10 28.84 2.60 -30.81
N PRO A 11 30.19 2.64 -30.84
CA PRO A 11 31.00 3.18 -29.75
C PRO A 11 30.57 4.61 -29.34
N GLU A 12 30.17 5.44 -30.29
CA GLU A 12 29.71 6.81 -30.03
C GLU A 12 28.37 6.84 -29.29
N GLN A 13 27.46 5.91 -29.60
CA GLN A 13 26.17 5.78 -28.90
C GLN A 13 26.38 5.30 -27.46
N ILE A 14 27.28 4.35 -27.25
CA ILE A 14 27.67 3.87 -25.93
C ILE A 14 28.25 5.01 -25.09
N GLN A 15 29.22 5.76 -25.65
CA GLN A 15 29.82 6.90 -24.97
C GLN A 15 28.77 7.97 -24.63
N ALA A 16 27.82 8.24 -25.54
CA ALA A 16 26.75 9.20 -25.28
C ALA A 16 25.87 8.78 -24.09
N VAL A 17 25.58 7.48 -23.95
CA VAL A 17 24.85 6.93 -22.81
C VAL A 17 25.65 7.07 -21.52
N GLU A 18 26.94 6.72 -21.53
CA GLU A 18 27.82 6.89 -20.36
C GLU A 18 27.92 8.35 -19.91
N ASP A 19 28.16 9.27 -20.85
CA ASP A 19 28.19 10.72 -20.58
C ASP A 19 26.87 11.20 -19.98
N LYS A 20 25.73 10.64 -20.43
CA LYS A 20 24.41 10.99 -19.88
C LYS A 20 24.25 10.46 -18.46
N ILE A 21 24.70 9.24 -18.18
CA ILE A 21 24.70 8.63 -16.84
C ILE A 21 25.52 9.51 -15.88
N GLU A 22 26.72 9.93 -16.29
CA GLU A 22 27.59 10.83 -15.50
C GLU A 22 26.96 12.21 -15.27
N LYS A 23 26.38 12.82 -16.31
CA LYS A 23 25.66 14.10 -16.20
C LYS A 23 24.47 14.03 -15.24
N LEU A 24 23.87 12.85 -15.08
CA LEU A 24 22.80 12.62 -14.13
C LEU A 24 23.31 12.31 -12.71
N GLY A 25 24.63 12.29 -12.49
CA GLY A 25 25.27 12.08 -11.19
C GLY A 25 25.50 10.61 -10.84
N TYR A 26 25.41 9.70 -11.82
CA TYR A 26 25.66 8.28 -11.64
C TYR A 26 26.99 7.88 -12.26
N LYS A 27 27.60 6.81 -11.75
CA LYS A 27 28.80 6.21 -12.33
C LYS A 27 28.41 5.09 -13.31
N PRO A 28 28.77 5.19 -14.60
CA PRO A 28 28.59 4.09 -15.54
C PRO A 28 29.60 2.97 -15.26
N HIS A 29 29.14 1.74 -15.45
CA HIS A 29 29.93 0.52 -15.37
C HIS A 29 29.58 -0.37 -16.56
N GLU A 30 30.42 -0.39 -17.59
CA GLU A 30 30.23 -1.24 -18.74
C GLU A 30 30.52 -2.71 -18.40
N ILE A 31 29.66 -3.59 -18.89
CA ILE A 31 29.79 -5.04 -18.90
C ILE A 31 29.61 -5.48 -20.36
N SER A 32 30.70 -5.84 -21.01
CA SER A 32 30.67 -6.33 -22.39
C SER A 32 30.38 -7.84 -22.39
N GLY A 33 29.16 -8.23 -22.75
CA GLY A 33 28.78 -9.62 -22.98
C GLY A 33 29.13 -10.08 -24.41
N VAL A 34 29.01 -11.39 -24.66
CA VAL A 34 29.30 -12.00 -25.98
C VAL A 34 28.31 -11.52 -27.05
N GLU A 35 27.04 -11.34 -26.69
CA GLU A 35 25.98 -10.94 -27.63
C GLU A 35 25.53 -9.49 -27.46
N ARG A 36 25.70 -8.90 -26.26
CA ARG A 36 25.18 -7.57 -25.93
C ARG A 36 26.09 -6.85 -24.96
N LYS A 37 26.11 -5.52 -25.06
CA LYS A 37 26.72 -4.63 -24.07
C LYS A 37 25.67 -4.15 -23.08
N VAL A 38 26.06 -4.15 -21.82
CA VAL A 38 25.20 -3.74 -20.70
C VAL A 38 25.94 -2.68 -19.89
N ILE A 39 25.26 -1.59 -19.54
CA ILE A 39 25.84 -0.51 -18.73
C ILE A 39 25.08 -0.43 -17.41
N GLY A 40 25.78 -0.67 -16.31
CA GLY A 40 25.25 -0.43 -14.96
C GLY A 40 25.40 1.04 -14.56
N ALA A 41 24.32 1.72 -14.23
CA ALA A 41 24.34 3.06 -13.63
C ALA A 41 24.28 2.94 -12.10
N VAL A 42 25.38 3.27 -11.41
CA VAL A 42 25.56 3.14 -9.96
C VAL A 42 25.63 4.53 -9.29
N GLY A 43 24.77 4.83 -8.32
CA GLY A 43 24.71 6.14 -7.67
C GLY A 43 23.50 6.30 -6.74
N ASP A 44 23.36 7.47 -6.11
CA ASP A 44 22.22 7.81 -5.25
C ASP A 44 20.92 7.89 -6.09
N GLU A 45 19.83 7.34 -5.57
CA GLU A 45 18.59 7.10 -6.30
C GLU A 45 17.70 8.34 -6.50
N ARG A 46 18.10 9.50 -5.97
CA ARG A 46 17.32 10.74 -6.12
C ARG A 46 17.21 11.07 -7.61
N GLY A 47 16.00 10.97 -8.14
CA GLY A 47 15.72 11.23 -9.55
C GLY A 47 15.99 10.05 -10.49
N LYS A 48 15.86 8.79 -10.03
CA LYS A 48 15.92 7.59 -10.88
C LYS A 48 15.02 7.64 -12.12
N ASP A 49 13.90 8.36 -12.06
CA ASP A 49 13.00 8.58 -13.20
C ASP A 49 13.72 9.29 -14.36
N ARG A 50 14.77 10.08 -14.07
CA ARG A 50 15.61 10.72 -15.08
C ARG A 50 16.49 9.72 -15.81
N LEU A 51 16.93 8.63 -15.17
CA LEU A 51 17.66 7.56 -15.85
C LEU A 51 16.75 6.80 -16.82
N GLN A 52 15.44 6.76 -16.57
CA GLN A 52 14.48 6.14 -17.49
C GLN A 52 14.41 6.88 -18.84
N SER A 53 14.77 8.17 -18.88
CA SER A 53 14.89 8.92 -20.15
C SER A 53 15.99 8.40 -21.08
N ILE A 54 16.93 7.60 -20.57
CA ILE A 54 17.99 6.97 -21.38
C ILE A 54 17.40 5.92 -22.32
N GLU A 55 16.24 5.33 -22.00
CA GLU A 55 15.56 4.36 -22.86
C GLU A 55 15.20 4.96 -24.24
N ALA A 56 15.07 6.28 -24.35
CA ALA A 56 14.82 6.97 -25.61
C ALA A 56 16.09 7.33 -26.41
N MET A 57 17.29 7.02 -25.90
CA MET A 57 18.54 7.35 -26.58
C MET A 57 18.86 6.35 -27.70
N PRO A 58 19.47 6.81 -28.82
CA PRO A 58 19.93 5.92 -29.87
C PRO A 58 20.89 4.85 -29.34
N GLY A 59 20.72 3.60 -29.79
CA GLY A 59 21.54 2.48 -29.37
C GLY A 59 21.11 1.81 -28.06
N VAL A 60 20.08 2.32 -27.37
CA VAL A 60 19.53 1.69 -26.16
C VAL A 60 18.35 0.79 -26.52
N GLU A 61 18.37 -0.44 -26.03
CA GLU A 61 17.28 -1.42 -26.19
C GLU A 61 16.26 -1.31 -25.06
N SER A 62 16.73 -1.24 -23.81
CA SER A 62 15.86 -1.18 -22.63
C SER A 62 16.60 -0.71 -21.39
N VAL A 63 15.85 -0.17 -20.41
CA VAL A 63 16.41 0.28 -19.12
C VAL A 63 15.64 -0.36 -17.96
N PHE A 64 16.34 -1.10 -17.10
CA PHE A 64 15.78 -1.80 -15.95
C PHE A 64 16.24 -1.21 -14.62
N PRO A 65 15.33 -0.96 -13.65
CA PRO A 65 15.73 -0.71 -12.27
C PRO A 65 16.29 -1.98 -11.63
N ILE A 66 17.38 -1.85 -10.87
CA ILE A 66 17.97 -2.96 -10.10
C ILE A 66 17.23 -3.11 -8.77
N LEU A 67 17.00 -1.99 -8.09
CA LEU A 67 16.36 -1.95 -6.78
C LEU A 67 14.84 -1.89 -6.94
N LYS A 68 14.13 -2.54 -6.02
CA LYS A 68 12.67 -2.45 -5.93
C LYS A 68 12.29 -1.01 -5.61
N PRO A 69 11.21 -0.49 -6.21
CA PRO A 69 10.85 0.92 -6.05
C PRO A 69 10.24 1.26 -4.69
N TYR A 70 9.86 0.24 -3.90
CA TYR A 70 9.40 0.33 -2.51
C TYR A 70 10.51 -0.16 -1.58
N LYS A 71 11.05 0.71 -0.74
CA LYS A 71 12.16 0.42 0.17
C LYS A 71 11.65 0.10 1.57
N LEU A 72 10.86 0.98 2.17
CA LEU A 72 10.35 0.84 3.54
C LEU A 72 9.42 -0.36 3.69
N ALA A 73 8.62 -0.66 2.66
CA ALA A 73 7.78 -1.86 2.64
C ALA A 73 8.55 -3.15 2.27
N SER A 74 9.85 -3.06 1.97
CA SER A 74 10.67 -4.20 1.54
C SER A 74 11.42 -4.87 2.70
N ARG A 75 11.50 -6.21 2.64
CA ARG A 75 12.39 -6.99 3.52
C ARG A 75 13.88 -6.71 3.31
N GLU A 76 14.26 -6.13 2.18
CA GLU A 76 15.66 -5.71 1.95
C GLU A 76 16.09 -4.62 2.93
N VAL A 77 15.16 -3.74 3.33
CA VAL A 77 15.41 -2.67 4.32
C VAL A 77 14.94 -3.08 5.71
N HIS A 78 13.87 -3.87 5.81
CA HIS A 78 13.34 -4.37 7.07
C HIS A 78 13.20 -5.90 7.06
N PRO A 79 14.28 -6.67 7.33
CA PRO A 79 14.27 -8.13 7.18
C PRO A 79 13.29 -8.85 8.11
N GLN A 80 13.07 -8.29 9.30
CA GLN A 80 12.19 -8.86 10.33
C GLN A 80 10.71 -8.65 9.98
N ASN A 81 9.85 -9.51 10.53
CA ASN A 81 8.40 -9.30 10.42
C ASN A 81 7.99 -8.04 11.20
N SER A 82 7.12 -7.23 10.61
CA SER A 82 6.41 -6.19 11.35
C SER A 82 5.24 -6.81 12.10
N VAL A 83 5.24 -6.72 13.43
CA VAL A 83 4.12 -7.16 14.28
C VAL A 83 3.35 -5.94 14.76
N ILE A 84 2.11 -5.81 14.29
CA ILE A 84 1.24 -4.66 14.60
C ILE A 84 0.37 -5.02 15.79
N HIS A 85 0.50 -4.25 16.88
CA HIS A 85 -0.30 -4.46 18.08
C HIS A 85 -1.53 -3.56 18.07
N VAL A 86 -2.72 -4.16 18.02
CA VAL A 86 -4.00 -3.45 18.07
C VAL A 86 -4.64 -3.73 19.42
N ASN A 87 -4.52 -2.77 20.36
CA ASN A 87 -5.00 -2.92 21.74
C ASN A 87 -4.57 -4.25 22.39
N GLY A 88 -3.30 -4.62 22.19
CA GLY A 88 -2.72 -5.87 22.72
C GLY A 88 -2.87 -7.10 21.84
N VAL A 89 -3.67 -7.06 20.77
CA VAL A 89 -3.74 -8.15 19.78
C VAL A 89 -2.57 -8.03 18.78
N PRO A 90 -1.64 -9.00 18.71
CA PRO A 90 -0.57 -9.00 17.72
C PRO A 90 -1.09 -9.46 16.34
N ILE A 91 -0.76 -8.73 15.29
CA ILE A 91 -1.05 -9.10 13.89
C ILE A 91 0.27 -9.20 13.13
N GLY A 92 0.54 -10.36 12.53
CA GLY A 92 1.80 -10.64 11.82
C GLY A 92 2.81 -11.47 12.62
N ASP A 93 2.40 -12.01 13.77
CA ASP A 93 3.16 -12.95 14.58
C ASP A 93 2.83 -14.42 14.21
N GLN A 94 3.12 -15.38 15.08
CA GLN A 94 2.87 -16.82 14.85
C GLN A 94 1.38 -17.19 14.77
N GLU A 95 0.52 -16.46 15.48
CA GLU A 95 -0.93 -16.73 15.51
C GLU A 95 -1.68 -16.04 14.37
N ILE A 96 -2.74 -16.68 13.89
CA ILE A 96 -3.61 -16.13 12.85
C ILE A 96 -4.63 -15.19 13.51
N ALA A 97 -4.52 -13.89 13.22
CA ALA A 97 -5.52 -12.91 13.63
C ALA A 97 -6.80 -13.00 12.78
N ILE A 98 -7.95 -13.11 13.45
CA ILE A 98 -9.28 -13.19 12.82
C ILE A 98 -10.02 -11.87 13.02
N ILE A 99 -10.40 -11.24 11.91
CA ILE A 99 -11.22 -10.01 11.88
C ILE A 99 -12.58 -10.38 11.28
N ALA A 100 -13.65 -10.34 12.07
CA ALA A 100 -14.98 -10.78 11.66
C ALA A 100 -16.05 -9.73 11.96
N GLY A 101 -17.20 -9.82 11.29
CA GLY A 101 -18.32 -8.89 11.47
C GLY A 101 -19.00 -8.54 10.15
N PRO A 102 -20.08 -7.74 10.20
CA PRO A 102 -20.94 -7.54 9.05
C PRO A 102 -20.27 -6.70 7.95
N CYS A 103 -20.84 -6.80 6.75
CA CYS A 103 -20.40 -5.98 5.63
C CYS A 103 -20.71 -4.50 5.85
N SER A 104 -21.90 -4.21 6.39
CA SER A 104 -22.40 -2.87 6.69
C SER A 104 -22.94 -2.86 8.12
N VAL A 105 -22.87 -1.73 8.79
CA VAL A 105 -23.62 -1.52 10.03
C VAL A 105 -25.02 -1.06 9.65
N GLU A 106 -26.04 -1.84 10.02
CA GLU A 106 -27.42 -1.63 9.56
C GLU A 106 -28.38 -1.27 10.70
N SER A 107 -28.17 -1.86 11.88
CA SER A 107 -28.90 -1.51 13.11
C SER A 107 -28.10 -1.91 14.35
N GLN A 108 -28.51 -1.40 15.51
CA GLN A 108 -27.93 -1.78 16.80
C GLN A 108 -28.10 -3.28 17.07
N ASP A 109 -29.31 -3.82 16.92
CA ASP A 109 -29.61 -5.23 17.18
C ASP A 109 -28.78 -6.16 16.29
N GLN A 110 -28.68 -5.83 14.99
CA GLN A 110 -27.89 -6.59 14.02
C GLN A 110 -26.42 -6.59 14.39
N LEU A 111 -25.88 -5.42 14.72
CA LEU A 111 -24.47 -5.29 15.09
C LEU A 111 -24.17 -6.01 16.42
N MET A 112 -25.03 -5.87 17.43
CA MET A 112 -24.84 -6.52 18.73
C MET A 112 -24.90 -8.02 18.71
N THR A 113 -25.93 -8.55 18.06
CA THR A 113 -26.03 -10.00 17.88
C THR A 113 -24.80 -10.54 17.18
N THR A 114 -24.30 -9.85 16.14
CA THR A 114 -23.10 -10.27 15.41
C THR A 114 -21.84 -10.15 16.26
N ALA A 115 -21.65 -9.03 16.96
CA ALA A 115 -20.44 -8.73 17.71
C ALA A 115 -20.22 -9.72 18.87
N LEU A 116 -21.28 -10.08 19.58
CA LEU A 116 -21.25 -11.09 20.64
C LEU A 116 -20.92 -12.47 20.07
N ALA A 117 -21.58 -12.87 18.98
CA ALA A 117 -21.35 -14.17 18.35
C ALA A 117 -19.92 -14.33 17.81
N VAL A 118 -19.35 -13.30 17.17
CA VAL A 118 -17.96 -13.38 16.67
C VAL A 118 -16.94 -13.37 17.80
N LYS A 119 -17.20 -12.68 18.92
CA LYS A 119 -16.36 -12.76 20.11
C LYS A 119 -16.36 -14.16 20.69
N GLU A 120 -17.54 -14.75 20.85
CA GLU A 120 -17.70 -16.13 21.36
C GLU A 120 -16.98 -17.14 20.46
N ALA A 121 -17.02 -16.92 19.14
CA ALA A 121 -16.30 -17.74 18.16
C ALA A 121 -14.76 -17.52 18.15
N GLY A 122 -14.23 -16.60 18.96
CA GLY A 122 -12.79 -16.36 19.08
C GLY A 122 -12.20 -15.36 18.08
N ALA A 123 -13.02 -14.50 17.46
CA ALA A 123 -12.48 -13.41 16.65
C ALA A 123 -11.67 -12.43 17.52
N ASN A 124 -10.56 -11.91 16.97
CA ASN A 124 -9.70 -10.98 17.70
C ASN A 124 -10.16 -9.52 17.53
N LEU A 125 -10.75 -9.17 16.38
CA LEU A 125 -11.25 -7.83 16.08
C LEU A 125 -12.63 -7.89 15.43
N LEU A 126 -13.42 -6.83 15.63
CA LEU A 126 -14.72 -6.65 15.00
C LEU A 126 -14.60 -5.70 13.81
N ARG A 127 -15.14 -6.09 12.65
CA ARG A 127 -15.28 -5.20 11.48
C ARG A 127 -16.72 -4.81 11.21
N GLY A 128 -16.93 -3.61 10.67
CA GLY A 128 -18.24 -3.17 10.18
C GLY A 128 -18.13 -1.92 9.32
N GLY A 129 -18.83 -1.87 8.20
CA GLY A 129 -18.79 -0.71 7.29
C GLY A 129 -19.83 0.35 7.68
N ALA A 130 -19.39 1.48 8.23
CA ALA A 130 -20.25 2.62 8.51
C ALA A 130 -20.55 3.47 7.25
N TYR A 131 -19.61 3.48 6.31
CA TYR A 131 -19.73 4.12 5.00
C TYR A 131 -19.67 3.05 3.91
N LYS A 132 -20.48 3.20 2.85
CA LYS A 132 -20.53 2.24 1.73
C LYS A 132 -20.19 2.92 0.40
N PRO A 133 -19.17 2.44 -0.33
CA PRO A 133 -18.90 2.91 -1.68
C PRO A 133 -19.92 2.28 -2.63
N ARG A 134 -21.05 2.95 -2.87
CA ARG A 134 -22.12 2.47 -3.75
C ARG A 134 -22.00 3.09 -5.14
N THR A 135 -22.24 2.27 -6.15
CA THR A 135 -22.29 2.71 -7.56
C THR A 135 -23.56 3.51 -7.85
N SER A 136 -24.63 3.33 -7.06
CA SER A 136 -25.92 4.01 -7.22
C SER A 136 -26.20 4.93 -6.02
N PRO A 137 -26.70 6.15 -6.25
CA PRO A 137 -27.06 7.08 -5.17
C PRO A 137 -28.27 6.61 -4.34
N TYR A 138 -29.13 5.76 -4.91
CA TYR A 138 -30.34 5.25 -4.24
C TYR A 138 -30.08 4.04 -3.35
N SER A 139 -28.86 3.51 -3.40
CA SER A 139 -28.44 2.42 -2.54
C SER A 139 -28.25 2.89 -1.09
N PHE A 140 -28.40 1.99 -0.12
CA PHE A 140 -27.99 2.26 1.26
C PHE A 140 -26.51 2.68 1.33
N GLN A 141 -26.27 3.91 1.81
CA GLN A 141 -24.95 4.54 1.86
C GLN A 141 -24.18 4.21 3.14
N GLY A 142 -24.80 3.49 4.07
CA GLY A 142 -24.31 3.31 5.43
C GLY A 142 -24.93 4.32 6.39
N LEU A 143 -24.75 4.09 7.70
CA LEU A 143 -25.22 4.97 8.76
C LEU A 143 -24.25 6.11 9.09
N ALA A 144 -23.12 6.20 8.35
CA ALA A 144 -22.08 7.20 8.56
C ALA A 144 -21.65 7.26 10.05
N GLU A 145 -21.60 8.45 10.65
CA GLU A 145 -21.16 8.61 12.04
C GLU A 145 -22.02 7.83 13.04
N ASP A 146 -23.33 7.70 12.82
CA ASP A 146 -24.18 6.91 13.73
C ASP A 146 -23.79 5.41 13.67
N GLY A 147 -23.35 4.92 12.51
CA GLY A 147 -22.75 3.59 12.39
C GLY A 147 -21.42 3.46 13.15
N LEU A 148 -20.62 4.52 13.23
CA LEU A 148 -19.38 4.55 14.02
C LEU A 148 -19.67 4.53 15.52
N LYS A 149 -20.69 5.24 15.98
CA LYS A 149 -21.15 5.22 17.39
C LYS A 149 -21.59 3.81 17.79
N LEU A 150 -22.37 3.14 16.94
CA LEU A 150 -22.77 1.74 17.16
C LEU A 150 -21.56 0.80 17.25
N LEU A 151 -20.53 1.00 16.41
CA LEU A 151 -19.28 0.23 16.52
C LEU A 151 -18.54 0.50 17.83
N ALA A 152 -18.55 1.74 18.33
CA ALA A 152 -17.96 2.05 19.62
C ALA A 152 -18.72 1.44 20.80
N GLU A 153 -20.05 1.40 20.74
CA GLU A 153 -20.87 0.64 21.70
C GLU A 153 -20.53 -0.84 21.65
N ALA A 154 -20.37 -1.40 20.44
CA ALA A 154 -19.99 -2.79 20.26
C ALA A 154 -18.62 -3.12 20.84
N LYS A 155 -17.65 -2.24 20.65
CA LYS A 155 -16.34 -2.34 21.28
C LYS A 155 -16.45 -2.29 22.79
N LYS A 156 -17.27 -1.41 23.36
CA LYS A 156 -17.44 -1.30 24.81
C LYS A 156 -17.99 -2.60 25.41
N GLU A 157 -18.96 -3.23 24.74
CA GLU A 157 -19.60 -4.46 25.20
C GLU A 157 -18.69 -5.68 25.03
N THR A 158 -18.02 -5.79 23.89
CA THR A 158 -17.24 -6.98 23.53
C THR A 158 -15.76 -6.88 23.90
N GLY A 159 -15.22 -5.69 24.04
CA GLY A 159 -13.77 -5.45 24.12
C GLY A 159 -13.02 -5.67 22.80
N LEU A 160 -13.71 -6.04 21.70
CA LEU A 160 -13.07 -6.27 20.41
C LEU A 160 -12.64 -4.94 19.78
N PRO A 161 -11.38 -4.79 19.36
CA PRO A 161 -10.95 -3.61 18.60
C PRO A 161 -11.69 -3.49 17.27
N ILE A 162 -11.94 -2.26 16.85
CA ILE A 162 -12.77 -1.94 15.67
C ILE A 162 -11.92 -1.73 14.42
N VAL A 163 -12.34 -2.40 13.35
CA VAL A 163 -11.86 -2.16 11.98
C VAL A 163 -12.99 -1.60 11.14
N THR A 164 -12.83 -0.39 10.60
CA THR A 164 -13.82 0.21 9.69
C THR A 164 -13.16 0.99 8.57
N GLU A 165 -13.88 1.16 7.46
CA GLU A 165 -13.34 1.73 6.23
C GLU A 165 -13.43 3.25 6.24
N VAL A 166 -12.32 3.91 5.86
CA VAL A 166 -12.28 5.33 5.55
C VAL A 166 -12.34 5.51 4.05
N MET A 167 -13.30 6.30 3.58
CA MET A 167 -13.49 6.51 2.14
C MET A 167 -12.98 7.87 1.66
N ASN A 168 -12.92 8.87 2.54
CA ASN A 168 -12.59 10.24 2.21
C ASN A 168 -11.49 10.79 3.14
N PRO A 169 -10.47 11.52 2.60
CA PRO A 169 -9.47 12.19 3.43
C PRO A 169 -10.04 13.06 4.55
N ARG A 170 -11.19 13.71 4.32
CA ARG A 170 -11.84 14.59 5.31
C ARG A 170 -12.46 13.84 6.49
N GLU A 171 -12.70 12.55 6.34
CA GLU A 171 -13.32 11.71 7.37
C GLU A 171 -12.29 10.96 8.20
N VAL A 172 -10.99 11.08 7.90
CA VAL A 172 -9.91 10.35 8.58
C VAL A 172 -9.95 10.59 10.08
N ASP A 173 -10.00 11.85 10.53
CA ASP A 173 -10.00 12.17 11.97
C ASP A 173 -11.24 11.65 12.68
N LEU A 174 -12.41 11.80 12.04
CA LEU A 174 -13.67 11.32 12.59
C LEU A 174 -13.64 9.80 12.74
N VAL A 175 -13.29 9.06 11.70
CA VAL A 175 -13.24 7.59 11.74
C VAL A 175 -12.15 7.11 12.70
N ALA A 176 -10.99 7.78 12.72
CA ALA A 176 -9.91 7.49 13.67
C ALA A 176 -10.32 7.70 15.12
N HIS A 177 -11.28 8.58 15.42
CA HIS A 177 -11.81 8.70 16.78
C HIS A 177 -12.45 7.38 17.28
N TYR A 178 -13.21 6.70 16.42
CA TYR A 178 -13.98 5.51 16.79
C TYR A 178 -13.25 4.18 16.51
N ALA A 179 -12.40 4.13 15.49
CA ALA A 179 -11.77 2.90 15.01
C ALA A 179 -10.37 2.66 15.58
N ASP A 180 -9.98 1.41 15.76
CA ASP A 180 -8.62 1.02 16.15
C ASP A 180 -7.74 0.73 14.94
N VAL A 181 -8.34 0.27 13.85
CA VAL A 181 -7.68 0.04 12.56
C VAL A 181 -8.48 0.74 11.46
N LEU A 182 -7.79 1.54 10.65
CA LEU A 182 -8.40 2.22 9.51
C LEU A 182 -8.25 1.37 8.26
N GLN A 183 -9.35 0.90 7.70
CA GLN A 183 -9.34 0.14 6.46
C GLN A 183 -9.36 1.07 5.25
N VAL A 184 -8.52 0.77 4.26
CA VAL A 184 -8.61 1.30 2.90
C VAL A 184 -9.19 0.24 2.00
N GLY A 185 -10.36 0.51 1.42
CA GLY A 185 -10.98 -0.39 0.46
C GLY A 185 -10.19 -0.52 -0.84
N ALA A 186 -10.37 -1.63 -1.55
CA ALA A 186 -9.68 -1.92 -2.81
C ALA A 186 -9.87 -0.81 -3.88
N ARG A 187 -10.99 -0.07 -3.85
CA ARG A 187 -11.25 1.05 -4.77
C ARG A 187 -10.40 2.29 -4.49
N ASN A 188 -9.87 2.41 -3.28
CA ASN A 188 -9.08 3.54 -2.80
C ASN A 188 -7.59 3.19 -2.63
N VAL A 189 -7.13 2.01 -3.08
CA VAL A 189 -5.74 1.56 -2.89
C VAL A 189 -4.70 2.50 -3.50
N GLN A 190 -5.06 3.30 -4.52
CA GLN A 190 -4.19 4.32 -5.14
C GLN A 190 -4.75 5.74 -4.96
N ASN A 191 -5.66 5.94 -4.00
CA ASN A 191 -6.11 7.27 -3.60
C ASN A 191 -5.02 7.90 -2.73
N PHE A 192 -3.96 8.41 -3.35
CA PHE A 192 -2.78 8.92 -2.64
C PHE A 192 -3.08 10.11 -1.73
N SER A 193 -4.13 10.89 -2.02
CA SER A 193 -4.59 11.94 -1.11
C SER A 193 -5.10 11.34 0.20
N LEU A 194 -5.88 10.26 0.14
CA LEU A 194 -6.34 9.54 1.33
C LEU A 194 -5.17 8.86 2.07
N LEU A 195 -4.29 8.17 1.35
CA LEU A 195 -3.16 7.46 1.96
C LEU A 195 -2.23 8.41 2.71
N LYS A 196 -1.97 9.61 2.18
CA LYS A 196 -1.17 10.64 2.84
C LYS A 196 -1.80 11.15 4.12
N GLU A 197 -3.12 11.34 4.16
CA GLU A 197 -3.81 11.74 5.40
C GLU A 197 -3.83 10.60 6.42
N LEU A 198 -4.05 9.36 5.98
CA LEU A 198 -4.00 8.17 6.85
C LEU A 198 -2.63 7.98 7.51
N GLY A 199 -1.54 8.25 6.78
CA GLY A 199 -0.18 8.21 7.32
C GLY A 199 0.06 9.19 8.49
N LYS A 200 -0.75 10.25 8.61
CA LYS A 200 -0.68 11.22 9.72
C LYS A 200 -1.52 10.81 10.93
N ALA A 201 -2.50 9.91 10.75
CA ALA A 201 -3.44 9.52 11.80
C ALA A 201 -2.82 8.67 12.92
N ARG A 202 -1.58 8.18 12.74
CA ARG A 202 -0.84 7.33 13.71
C ARG A 202 -1.66 6.15 14.24
N LYS A 203 -2.47 5.54 13.38
CA LYS A 203 -3.19 4.30 13.64
C LYS A 203 -2.79 3.20 12.65
N PRO A 204 -2.90 1.92 13.02
CA PRO A 204 -2.78 0.81 12.08
C PRO A 204 -3.70 0.97 10.88
N ILE A 205 -3.17 0.70 9.68
CA ILE A 205 -3.91 0.77 8.42
C ILE A 205 -4.06 -0.64 7.82
N LEU A 206 -5.29 -1.04 7.51
CA LEU A 206 -5.57 -2.25 6.75
C LEU A 206 -5.75 -1.87 5.27
N LEU A 207 -4.69 -2.02 4.48
CA LEU A 207 -4.67 -1.68 3.07
C LEU A 207 -5.11 -2.89 2.22
N LYS A 208 -6.26 -2.78 1.54
CA LYS A 208 -6.70 -3.83 0.61
C LYS A 208 -6.08 -3.65 -0.77
N ARG A 209 -5.66 -4.76 -1.38
CA ARG A 209 -5.19 -4.77 -2.78
C ARG A 209 -6.33 -4.40 -3.72
N GLY A 210 -6.04 -3.52 -4.68
CA GLY A 210 -6.98 -3.15 -5.74
C GLY A 210 -7.20 -4.27 -6.75
N MET A 211 -8.38 -4.28 -7.37
CA MET A 211 -8.78 -5.33 -8.33
C MET A 211 -7.87 -5.37 -9.57
N MET A 212 -7.31 -4.21 -9.95
CA MET A 212 -6.45 -4.05 -11.13
C MET A 212 -5.02 -3.65 -10.76
N THR A 213 -4.60 -3.91 -9.52
CA THR A 213 -3.30 -3.48 -8.99
C THR A 213 -2.34 -4.67 -8.94
N THR A 214 -1.17 -4.55 -9.57
CA THR A 214 -0.07 -5.53 -9.43
C THR A 214 0.46 -5.56 -7.99
N ILE A 215 1.22 -6.60 -7.63
CA ILE A 215 1.87 -6.65 -6.30
C ILE A 215 2.84 -5.47 -6.12
N LYS A 216 3.57 -5.11 -7.18
CA LYS A 216 4.49 -3.97 -7.18
C LYS A 216 3.74 -2.67 -6.85
N GLU A 217 2.65 -2.38 -7.55
CA GLU A 217 1.86 -1.17 -7.30
C GLU A 217 1.19 -1.17 -5.93
N PHE A 218 0.76 -2.35 -5.45
CA PHE A 218 0.19 -2.47 -4.11
C PHE A 218 1.21 -2.14 -3.01
N LEU A 219 2.44 -2.63 -3.14
CA LEU A 219 3.53 -2.29 -2.22
C LEU A 219 3.96 -0.84 -2.34
N MET A 220 3.89 -0.24 -3.53
CA MET A 220 4.10 1.21 -3.71
C MET A 220 3.03 2.06 -3.03
N SER A 221 1.81 1.57 -2.88
CA SER A 221 0.78 2.26 -2.09
C SER A 221 1.01 2.16 -0.58
N ALA A 222 1.79 1.15 -0.12
CA ALA A 222 2.14 0.98 1.28
C ALA A 222 3.43 1.74 1.68
N GLU A 223 4.30 2.04 0.72
CA GLU A 223 5.54 2.82 0.86
C GLU A 223 5.30 4.27 1.28
#